data_AF-A0A818AZJ1-F1
#
_entry.id   AF-A0A818AZJ1-F1
#
_cell.length_a   1.000
_cell.length_b   1.000
_cell.length_c   1.000
_cell.angle_alpha   90.00
_cell.angle_beta   90.00
_cell.angle_gamma   90.00
#
_symmetry.space_group_name_H-M   'P 1'
#
loop_
_entity.id
_entity.type
_entity.pdbx_description
1 polymer ?
#
loop_
_entity_poly.entity_id
_entity_poly.type
_entity_poly.pdbx_seq_one_letter_code
_entity_poly.pdbx_strand_id
1 'polypeptide(L)'
;IKDIKIDFFEKFSQAEDYLSRKKDEIKSSSKLQIICRGFYKDENKNPLNLLFLLNQHRLKHVPVLVFTQDKAGLQHHLQNQAPSMDLNDWKQRLFITSSSEELLTKIKQNISNKEHPVIPEKQTAKSKKKP
;
A
#
# COMPACT_ATOMS: atom_id res chain seq x y z
N ILE A 1 -16.78 10.67 6.71
CA ILE A 1 -15.62 9.95 7.28
C ILE A 1 -15.94 9.58 8.73
N LYS A 2 -16.84 8.61 8.93
CA LYS A 2 -17.02 7.91 10.20
C LYS A 2 -16.59 6.48 9.89
N ASP A 3 -15.81 5.84 10.76
CA ASP A 3 -15.18 4.50 10.59
C ASP A 3 -13.76 4.44 9.99
N ILE A 4 -12.94 5.50 10.12
CA ILE A 4 -11.48 5.37 9.94
C ILE A 4 -10.82 5.20 11.30
N LYS A 5 -10.17 4.05 11.50
CA LYS A 5 -9.27 3.83 12.63
C LYS A 5 -7.85 4.20 12.22
N ILE A 6 -7.20 5.05 13.02
CA ILE A 6 -5.81 5.43 12.83
C ILE A 6 -5.01 4.87 14.01
N ASP A 7 -4.08 3.98 13.72
CA ASP A 7 -3.13 3.43 14.70
C ASP A 7 -1.74 4.04 14.39
N PHE A 8 -1.13 4.69 15.39
CA PHE A 8 0.20 5.29 15.27
C PHE A 8 1.26 4.41 15.90
N PHE A 9 2.36 4.16 15.18
CA PHE A 9 3.49 3.39 15.65
C PHE A 9 4.76 4.23 15.56
N GLU A 10 5.46 4.38 16.68
CA GLU A 10 6.71 5.14 16.74
C GLU A 10 7.89 4.29 16.27
N LYS A 11 7.86 2.99 16.61
CA LYS A 11 8.89 2.02 16.28
C LYS A 11 8.40 1.02 15.23
N PHE A 12 9.32 0.62 14.35
CA PHE A 12 9.02 -0.40 13.34
C PHE A 12 8.52 -1.71 13.96
N SER A 13 9.15 -2.17 15.05
CA SER A 13 8.76 -3.40 15.75
C SER A 13 7.31 -3.38 16.26
N GLN A 14 6.77 -2.23 16.67
CA GLN A 14 5.37 -2.11 17.08
C GLN A 14 4.42 -2.35 15.90
N ALA A 15 4.79 -1.86 14.71
CA ALA A 15 4.03 -2.11 13.49
C ALA A 15 4.14 -3.58 13.06
N GLU A 16 5.32 -4.20 13.20
CA GLU A 16 5.51 -5.64 12.94
C GLU A 16 4.62 -6.50 13.83
N ASP A 17 4.63 -6.24 15.13
CA ASP A 17 3.80 -6.95 16.11
C ASP A 17 2.31 -6.82 15.78
N TYR A 18 1.86 -5.62 15.40
CA TYR A 18 0.50 -5.38 14.99
C TYR A 18 0.13 -6.19 13.74
N LEU A 19 0.95 -6.11 12.68
CA LEU A 19 0.72 -6.81 11.42
C LEU A 19 0.68 -8.31 11.63
N SER A 20 1.57 -8.85 12.48
CA SER A 20 1.62 -10.28 12.80
C SER A 20 0.36 -10.75 13.53
N ARG A 21 -0.10 -9.98 14.54
CA ARG A 21 -1.31 -10.30 15.32
C ARG A 21 -2.60 -10.15 14.52
N LYS A 22 -2.64 -9.21 13.57
CA LYS A 22 -3.83 -8.86 12.78
C LYS A 22 -3.83 -9.42 11.36
N LYS A 23 -2.81 -10.20 10.98
CA LYS A 23 -2.60 -10.67 9.59
C LYS A 23 -3.84 -11.29 8.96
N ASP A 24 -4.61 -12.10 9.69
CA ASP A 24 -5.74 -12.83 9.11
C ASP A 24 -6.97 -11.92 8.94
N GLU A 25 -7.19 -10.99 9.88
CA GLU A 25 -8.18 -9.92 9.76
C GLU A 25 -7.85 -9.03 8.55
N ILE A 26 -6.58 -8.64 8.39
CA ILE A 26 -6.11 -7.81 7.27
C ILE A 26 -6.27 -8.57 5.95
N LYS A 27 -5.91 -9.86 5.87
CA LYS A 27 -6.13 -10.65 4.63
C LYS A 27 -7.60 -10.70 4.24
N SER A 28 -8.50 -10.79 5.22
CA SER A 28 -9.95 -10.83 4.98
C SER A 28 -10.54 -9.44 4.65
N SER A 29 -9.77 -8.36 4.82
CA SER A 29 -10.24 -6.98 4.70
C SER A 29 -9.32 -6.16 3.81
N SER A 30 -9.83 -5.68 2.69
CA SER A 30 -9.06 -4.77 1.83
C SER A 30 -8.89 -3.37 2.45
N LYS A 31 -9.26 -3.11 3.71
CA LYS A 31 -9.43 -1.75 4.25
C LYS A 31 -8.15 -1.12 4.83
N LEU A 32 -7.05 -1.88 4.97
CA LEU A 32 -5.80 -1.35 5.51
C LEU A 32 -4.98 -0.60 4.46
N GLN A 33 -4.34 0.50 4.87
CA GLN A 33 -3.24 1.14 4.16
C GLN A 33 -2.21 1.63 5.18
N ILE A 34 -0.94 1.64 4.81
CA ILE A 34 0.16 2.03 5.68
C ILE A 34 0.75 3.34 5.17
N ILE A 35 0.93 4.30 6.08
CA ILE A 35 1.63 5.55 5.81
C ILE A 35 2.89 5.55 6.67
N CYS A 36 4.06 5.71 6.05
CA CYS A 36 5.32 5.87 6.76
C CYS A 36 6.03 7.13 6.30
N ARG A 37 6.80 7.74 7.20
CA ARG A 37 7.75 8.78 6.80
C ARG A 37 8.91 8.10 6.07
N GLY A 38 9.29 8.64 4.91
CA GLY A 38 10.41 8.15 4.16
C GLY A 38 11.72 8.53 4.83
N PHE A 39 12.71 7.71 4.53
CA PHE A 39 13.68 7.26 5.51
C PHE A 39 15.07 7.86 5.28
N TYR A 40 15.78 8.14 6.38
CA TYR A 40 17.20 8.45 6.40
C TYR A 40 17.99 7.26 6.94
N LYS A 41 19.14 6.93 6.33
CA LYS A 41 19.94 5.71 6.57
C LYS A 41 20.14 5.31 8.04
N ASP A 42 20.17 6.29 8.94
CA ASP A 42 20.52 6.11 10.35
C ASP A 42 19.33 5.72 11.25
N GLU A 43 18.09 5.76 10.75
CA GLU A 43 16.89 5.59 11.60
C GLU A 43 16.32 4.14 11.66
N ASN A 44 16.94 3.16 11.00
CA ASN A 44 16.46 1.77 10.78
C ASN A 44 14.96 1.57 10.39
N LYS A 45 14.45 2.25 9.35
CA LYS A 45 13.05 2.26 8.86
C LYS A 45 13.02 2.23 7.32
N ASN A 46 13.71 1.27 6.72
CA ASN A 46 13.72 1.08 5.27
C ASN A 46 12.33 0.63 4.75
N PRO A 47 11.70 1.34 3.80
CA PRO A 47 10.43 0.92 3.19
C PRO A 47 10.49 -0.47 2.55
N LEU A 48 11.65 -0.94 2.08
CA LEU A 48 11.80 -2.30 1.55
C LEU A 48 11.64 -3.37 2.63
N ASN A 49 12.11 -3.12 3.86
CA ASN A 49 11.90 -4.05 4.97
C ASN A 49 10.40 -4.25 5.25
N LEU A 50 9.63 -3.16 5.17
CA LEU A 50 8.17 -3.23 5.29
C LEU A 50 7.55 -4.05 4.14
N LEU A 51 7.98 -3.85 2.89
CA LEU A 51 7.48 -4.66 1.77
C LEU A 51 7.83 -6.14 1.92
N PHE A 52 9.04 -6.44 2.39
CA PHE A 52 9.48 -7.80 2.68
C PHE A 52 8.59 -8.45 3.75
N LEU A 53 8.34 -7.76 4.87
CA LEU A 53 7.44 -8.21 5.92
C LEU A 53 6.03 -8.47 5.39
N LEU A 54 5.47 -7.54 4.60
CA LEU A 54 4.15 -7.73 3.99
C LEU A 54 4.13 -8.96 3.07
N ASN A 55 5.22 -9.25 2.36
CA ASN A 55 5.33 -10.47 1.55
C ASN A 55 5.27 -11.73 2.42
N GLN A 56 6.05 -11.77 3.52
CA GLN A 56 6.07 -12.90 4.46
C GLN A 56 4.67 -13.19 5.04
N HIS A 57 3.89 -12.15 5.31
CA HIS A 57 2.53 -12.28 5.83
C HIS A 57 1.44 -12.43 4.75
N ARG A 58 1.81 -12.52 3.46
CA ARG A 58 0.87 -12.55 2.31
C ARG A 58 -0.07 -11.33 2.23
N LEU A 59 0.44 -10.17 2.64
CA LEU A 59 -0.24 -8.87 2.67
C LEU A 59 0.19 -7.96 1.51
N LYS A 60 0.54 -8.53 0.34
CA LYS A 60 1.02 -7.77 -0.83
C LYS A 60 0.06 -6.69 -1.33
N HIS A 61 -1.23 -6.85 -1.04
CA HIS A 61 -2.30 -5.96 -1.45
C HIS A 61 -2.39 -4.67 -0.61
N VAL A 62 -1.71 -4.61 0.55
CA VAL A 62 -1.77 -3.45 1.45
C VAL A 62 -0.96 -2.29 0.81
N PRO A 63 -1.58 -1.15 0.50
CA PRO A 63 -0.87 0.00 -0.04
C PRO A 63 0.10 0.58 0.97
N VAL A 64 1.31 0.91 0.53
CA VAL A 64 2.32 1.59 1.35
C VAL A 64 2.61 2.96 0.76
N LEU A 65 2.31 4.01 1.54
CA LEU A 65 2.51 5.41 1.18
C LEU A 65 3.69 5.96 1.98
N VAL A 66 4.69 6.48 1.29
CA VAL A 66 5.94 6.97 1.87
C VAL A 66 6.02 8.48 1.69
N PHE A 67 6.07 9.22 2.79
CA PHE A 67 6.18 10.68 2.80
C PHE A 67 7.59 11.12 3.17
N THR A 68 8.35 11.67 2.22
CA THR A 68 9.76 12.10 2.42
C THR A 68 10.03 13.47 1.86
N GLN A 69 10.93 14.24 2.48
CA GLN A 69 11.43 15.49 1.90
C GLN A 69 12.42 15.22 0.75
N ASP A 70 13.19 14.14 0.82
CA ASP A 70 14.14 13.73 -0.22
C ASP A 70 13.61 12.51 -1.00
N LYS A 71 12.71 12.78 -1.95
CA LYS A 71 12.13 11.74 -2.81
C LYS A 71 13.19 11.10 -3.72
N ALA A 72 14.07 11.90 -4.28
CA ALA A 72 15.07 11.43 -5.24
C ALA A 72 16.13 10.56 -4.58
N GLY A 73 16.70 11.00 -3.45
CA GLY A 73 17.66 10.22 -2.69
C GLY A 73 17.07 8.93 -2.15
N LEU A 74 15.83 8.96 -1.66
CA LEU A 74 15.12 7.73 -1.27
C LEU A 74 14.94 6.79 -2.47
N GLN A 75 14.45 7.27 -3.61
CA GLN A 75 14.27 6.42 -4.80
C GLN A 75 15.58 5.79 -5.28
N HIS A 76 16.68 6.55 -5.27
CA HIS A 76 18.00 6.03 -5.63
C HIS A 76 18.46 4.94 -4.64
N HIS A 77 18.29 5.18 -3.34
CA HIS A 77 18.62 4.20 -2.31
C HIS A 77 17.83 2.90 -2.48
N LEU A 78 16.51 3.00 -2.68
CA LEU A 78 15.64 1.84 -2.89
C LEU A 78 15.99 1.08 -4.18
N GLN A 79 16.34 1.80 -5.25
CA GLN A 79 16.76 1.19 -6.51
C GLN A 79 18.01 0.31 -6.36
N ASN A 80 18.95 0.72 -5.51
CA ASN A 80 20.19 -0.02 -5.28
C ASN A 80 20.00 -1.23 -4.35
N GLN A 81 19.08 -1.14 -3.38
CA GLN A 81 18.86 -2.20 -2.40
C GLN A 81 17.81 -3.24 -2.81
N ALA A 82 16.78 -2.86 -3.56
CA ALA A 82 15.69 -3.77 -3.89
C ALA A 82 16.14 -5.10 -4.56
N PRO A 83 17.15 -5.13 -5.45
CA PRO A 83 17.61 -6.37 -6.06
C PRO A 83 18.16 -7.39 -5.05
N SER A 84 18.88 -6.94 -4.00
CA SER A 84 19.42 -7.86 -2.99
C SER A 84 18.36 -8.42 -2.06
N MET A 85 17.16 -7.83 -2.05
CA MET A 85 16.01 -8.27 -1.26
C MET A 85 14.94 -9.02 -2.08
N ASP A 86 15.18 -9.23 -3.38
CA ASP A 86 14.19 -9.77 -4.33
C ASP A 86 12.85 -9.00 -4.35
N LEU A 87 12.94 -7.66 -4.26
CA LEU A 87 11.79 -6.75 -4.25
C LEU A 87 11.72 -5.92 -5.52
N ASN A 88 11.88 -6.56 -6.68
CA ASN A 88 11.90 -5.86 -7.98
C ASN A 88 10.60 -5.12 -8.32
N ASP A 89 9.48 -5.51 -7.70
CA ASP A 89 8.17 -4.89 -7.85
C ASP A 89 7.94 -3.65 -6.96
N TRP A 90 8.94 -3.22 -6.18
CA TRP A 90 8.78 -2.16 -5.19
C TRP A 90 8.20 -0.85 -5.76
N LYS A 91 8.58 -0.47 -6.98
CA LYS A 91 8.09 0.76 -7.64
C LYS A 91 6.58 0.75 -7.88
N GLN A 92 5.98 -0.43 -8.05
CA GLN A 92 4.55 -0.58 -8.23
C GLN A 92 3.81 -0.60 -6.88
N ARG A 93 4.53 -0.91 -5.79
CA ARG A 93 3.97 -1.14 -4.45
C ARG A 93 4.12 0.06 -3.52
N LEU A 94 5.14 0.88 -3.71
CA LEU A 94 5.36 2.10 -2.94
C LEU A 94 4.82 3.31 -3.70
N PHE A 95 4.02 4.10 -3.01
CA PHE A 95 3.73 5.46 -3.43
C PHE A 95 4.63 6.42 -2.65
N ILE A 96 5.59 7.06 -3.31
CA ILE A 96 6.56 7.97 -2.66
C ILE A 96 6.25 9.41 -3.06
N THR A 97 6.01 10.26 -2.07
CA THR A 97 5.74 11.68 -2.29
C THR A 97 6.43 12.55 -1.25
N SER A 98 6.70 13.81 -1.62
CA SER A 98 7.10 14.90 -0.74
C SER A 98 5.98 15.91 -0.52
N SER A 99 4.82 15.72 -1.18
CA SER A 99 3.67 16.61 -1.13
C SER A 99 2.56 16.03 -0.25
N SER A 100 2.13 16.82 0.73
CA SER A 100 0.99 16.47 1.59
C SER A 100 -0.31 16.36 0.78
N GLU A 101 -0.48 17.19 -0.26
CA GLU A 101 -1.66 17.17 -1.12
C GLU A 101 -1.73 15.88 -1.96
N GLU A 102 -0.61 15.46 -2.53
CA GLU A 102 -0.51 14.19 -3.26
C GLU A 102 -0.79 13.00 -2.33
N LEU A 103 -0.24 13.03 -1.11
CA LEU A 103 -0.49 12.00 -0.10
C LEU A 103 -1.97 11.90 0.24
N LEU A 104 -2.62 13.02 0.54
CA LEU A 104 -4.05 13.06 0.86
C LEU A 104 -4.91 12.60 -0.31
N THR A 105 -4.55 12.98 -1.53
CA THR A 105 -5.24 12.53 -2.75
C THR A 105 -5.13 11.02 -2.90
N LYS A 106 -3.94 10.46 -2.70
CA LYS A 106 -3.73 9.01 -2.80
C LYS A 106 -4.47 8.24 -1.71
N ILE A 107 -4.49 8.74 -0.48
CA ILE A 107 -5.26 8.17 0.63
C ILE A 107 -6.75 8.09 0.27
N LYS A 108 -7.32 9.18 -0.27
CA LYS A 108 -8.73 9.22 -0.69
C LYS A 108 -9.00 8.24 -1.82
N GLN A 109 -8.14 8.17 -2.84
CA GLN A 109 -8.27 7.21 -3.94
C GLN A 109 -8.28 5.75 -3.46
N ASN A 110 -7.40 5.41 -2.50
CA ASN A 110 -7.34 4.06 -1.93
C ASN A 110 -8.58 3.68 -1.12
N ILE A 111 -9.33 4.68 -0.64
CA ILE A 111 -10.62 4.48 0.05
C ILE A 111 -11.73 4.32 -0.99
N SER A 112 -11.83 5.24 -1.96
CA SER A 112 -12.91 5.27 -2.96
C SER A 112 -12.84 4.13 -4.00
N ASN A 113 -11.66 3.72 -4.44
CA ASN A 113 -11.51 2.63 -5.44
C ASN A 113 -11.95 1.26 -4.91
N LYS A 114 -12.31 1.14 -3.62
CA LYS A 114 -12.80 -0.10 -3.01
C LYS A 114 -14.33 -0.21 -3.01
N GLU A 115 -15.06 0.83 -3.46
CA GLU A 115 -16.53 0.84 -3.48
C GLU A 115 -17.15 0.39 -4.82
N HIS A 116 -16.36 0.11 -5.86
CA HIS A 116 -16.88 -0.40 -7.14
C HIS A 116 -16.13 -1.66 -7.60
N PRO A 117 -16.65 -2.88 -7.36
CA PRO A 117 -16.34 -3.99 -8.24
C PRO A 117 -16.98 -3.70 -9.60
N VAL A 118 -16.15 -3.46 -10.63
CA VAL A 118 -16.60 -3.44 -12.02
C VAL A 118 -17.07 -4.86 -12.36
N ILE A 119 -18.38 -5.07 -12.33
CA ILE A 119 -19.02 -6.28 -12.89
C ILE A 119 -19.03 -6.06 -14.41
N PRO A 120 -18.38 -6.90 -15.23
CA PRO A 120 -18.53 -6.81 -16.67
C PRO A 120 -19.97 -7.22 -17.04
N GLU A 121 -20.74 -6.28 -17.60
CA GLU A 121 -22.05 -6.57 -18.19
C GLU A 121 -21.88 -7.61 -19.31
N LYS A 122 -22.42 -8.81 -19.09
CA LYS A 122 -22.67 -9.78 -20.17
C LYS A 122 -23.62 -9.12 -21.17
N GLN A 123 -23.15 -8.93 -22.40
CA GLN A 123 -23.98 -8.53 -23.53
C GLN A 123 -25.10 -9.58 -23.73
N THR A 124 -26.33 -9.22 -23.37
CA THR A 124 -27.52 -10.01 -23.67
C THR A 124 -27.83 -9.93 -25.17
N ALA A 125 -27.80 -11.10 -25.82
CA ALA A 125 -28.23 -11.32 -27.18
C ALA A 125 -29.70 -10.85 -27.39
N LYS A 126 -29.91 -9.93 -28.34
CA LYS A 126 -31.25 -9.59 -28.83
C LYS A 126 -31.68 -10.65 -29.85
N SER A 127 -32.45 -11.62 -29.39
CA SER A 127 -33.28 -12.47 -30.24
C SER A 127 -34.49 -11.64 -30.71
N LYS A 128 -34.56 -11.31 -32.00
CA LYS A 128 -35.78 -10.78 -32.62
C LYS A 128 -36.43 -11.89 -33.45
N LYS A 129 -37.43 -12.55 -32.85
CA LYS A 129 -38.50 -13.25 -33.57
C LYS A 129 -39.50 -12.16 -34.02
N LYS A 130 -39.87 -12.15 -35.29
CA LYS A 130 -41.02 -11.39 -35.80
C LYS A 130 -42.00 -12.39 -36.42
N PRO A 131 -43.32 -12.27 -36.15
CA PRO A 131 -44.36 -13.06 -36.81
C PRO A 131 -44.50 -12.69 -38.29
#